data_AF-A0A5B7RCM5-F1
#
_entry.id   AF-A0A5B7RCM5-F1
#
_cell.length_a   1.000
_cell.length_b   1.000
_cell.length_c   1.000
_cell.angle_alpha   90.00
_cell.angle_beta   90.00
_cell.angle_gamma   90.00
#
_symmetry.space_group_name_H-M   'P 1'
#
loop_
_entity.id
_entity.type
_entity.pdbx_description
1 polymer ?
#
loop_
_entity_poly.entity_id
_entity_poly.type
_entity_poly.pdbx_seq_one_letter_code
_entity_poly.pdbx_strand_id
1 'polypeptide(L)'
;MRTVVLATVSLVAALVLAACSDPEAAVRDATSDAACSLAREAVDRAGTEAGTAVDEIGADPRAAQQELKAARDVLTVAQKGVSGDVKSKVGDARAAVEELLDEARKAAEGADVDVQLVERARGELDRAIADVRDVC
;
A
#
# COMPACT_ATOMS: atom_id res chain seq x y z
N MET A 1 -32.96 15.97 -52.40
CA MET A 1 -33.71 16.73 -51.39
C MET A 1 -34.09 15.81 -50.24
N ARG A 2 -33.46 15.98 -49.07
CA ARG A 2 -34.06 15.95 -47.73
C ARG A 2 -32.94 15.95 -46.70
N THR A 3 -32.57 17.17 -46.35
CA THR A 3 -31.85 17.62 -45.17
C THR A 3 -32.50 17.06 -43.90
N VAL A 4 -31.71 16.45 -43.01
CA VAL A 4 -32.09 16.25 -41.62
C VAL A 4 -31.22 17.18 -40.77
N VAL A 5 -31.94 17.96 -39.97
CA VAL A 5 -31.54 19.14 -39.22
C VAL A 5 -30.89 18.75 -37.89
N LEU A 6 -29.99 19.61 -37.44
CA LEU A 6 -29.30 19.62 -36.15
C LEU A 6 -30.22 19.37 -34.93
N ALA A 7 -29.70 18.65 -33.94
CA ALA A 7 -30.06 18.84 -32.54
C ALA A 7 -28.78 18.98 -31.71
N THR A 8 -28.34 20.22 -31.59
CA THR A 8 -27.40 20.70 -30.57
C THR A 8 -27.99 20.48 -29.19
N VAL A 9 -27.43 19.56 -28.40
CA VAL A 9 -27.68 19.51 -26.96
C VAL A 9 -26.58 20.34 -26.29
N SER A 10 -26.86 21.64 -26.19
CA SER A 10 -26.17 22.57 -25.31
C SER A 10 -26.58 22.27 -23.88
N LEU A 11 -25.84 21.42 -23.17
CA LEU A 11 -25.94 21.32 -21.72
C LEU A 11 -25.01 22.36 -21.09
N VAL A 12 -25.46 23.61 -21.11
CA VAL A 12 -24.98 24.65 -20.21
C VAL A 12 -25.66 24.40 -18.87
N ALA A 13 -24.97 23.72 -17.96
CA ALA A 13 -25.41 23.57 -16.58
C ALA A 13 -24.26 23.96 -15.63
N ALA A 14 -24.39 25.16 -15.06
CA ALA A 14 -23.85 25.59 -13.77
C ALA A 14 -22.32 25.61 -13.58
N LEU A 15 -21.66 26.57 -14.22
CA LEU A 15 -20.33 27.10 -13.86
C LEU A 15 -20.43 28.29 -12.87
N VAL A 16 -21.36 28.24 -11.92
CA VAL A 16 -21.59 29.34 -10.97
C VAL A 16 -21.60 28.76 -9.55
N LEU A 17 -20.40 28.65 -8.97
CA LEU A 17 -20.09 28.70 -7.52
C LEU A 17 -18.61 28.42 -7.20
N ALA A 18 -17.72 28.32 -8.20
CA ALA A 18 -16.26 28.29 -7.98
C ALA A 18 -15.70 29.68 -7.63
N ALA A 19 -16.19 30.26 -6.53
CA ALA A 19 -15.50 31.31 -5.82
C ALA A 19 -14.77 30.66 -4.63
N CYS A 20 -13.44 30.66 -4.71
CA CYS A 20 -12.46 30.49 -3.62
C CYS A 20 -11.91 29.10 -3.27
N SER A 21 -11.66 28.21 -4.24
CA SER A 21 -10.68 27.12 -4.03
C SER A 21 -9.96 26.80 -5.34
N ASP A 22 -8.64 26.96 -5.35
CA ASP A 22 -7.78 26.62 -6.48
C ASP A 22 -8.11 25.22 -7.02
N PRO A 23 -8.40 25.06 -8.33
CA PRO A 23 -8.67 23.75 -8.91
C PRO A 23 -7.47 22.80 -8.75
N GLU A 24 -6.26 23.34 -8.69
CA GLU A 24 -5.04 22.59 -8.38
C GLU A 24 -4.99 22.06 -6.95
N ALA A 25 -5.60 22.77 -5.98
CA ALA A 25 -5.72 22.29 -4.60
C ALA A 25 -6.76 21.16 -4.49
N ALA A 26 -7.92 21.31 -5.14
CA ALA A 26 -8.94 20.27 -5.17
C ALA A 26 -8.48 18.98 -5.86
N VAL A 27 -7.67 19.08 -6.92
CA VAL A 27 -7.05 17.92 -7.56
C VAL A 27 -6.03 17.27 -6.63
N ARG A 28 -5.15 18.05 -5.96
CA ARG A 28 -4.13 17.51 -5.04
C ARG A 28 -4.74 16.79 -3.83
N ASP A 29 -5.81 17.29 -3.25
CA ASP A 29 -6.53 16.62 -2.16
C ASP A 29 -7.15 15.31 -2.65
N ALA A 30 -7.87 15.33 -3.78
CA ALA A 30 -8.45 14.12 -4.35
C ALA A 30 -7.38 13.05 -4.72
N THR A 31 -6.20 13.50 -5.14
CA THR A 31 -5.08 12.58 -5.46
C THR A 31 -4.45 12.03 -4.18
N SER A 32 -4.39 12.84 -3.10
CA SER A 32 -3.87 12.43 -1.80
C SER A 32 -4.79 11.41 -1.13
N ASP A 33 -6.10 11.62 -1.14
CA ASP A 33 -7.09 10.68 -0.59
C ASP A 33 -7.04 9.32 -1.32
N ALA A 34 -6.97 9.34 -2.66
CA ALA A 34 -6.85 8.13 -3.45
C ALA A 34 -5.53 7.39 -3.17
N ALA A 35 -4.42 8.13 -3.09
CA ALA A 35 -3.11 7.56 -2.74
C ALA A 35 -3.11 6.98 -1.32
N CYS A 36 -3.80 7.62 -0.38
CA CYS A 36 -3.93 7.15 1.00
C CYS A 36 -4.83 5.91 1.13
N SER A 37 -5.92 5.84 0.37
CA SER A 37 -6.74 4.62 0.31
C SER A 37 -5.94 3.44 -0.23
N LEU A 38 -5.17 3.65 -1.30
CA LEU A 38 -4.31 2.61 -1.87
C LEU A 38 -3.19 2.20 -0.91
N ALA A 39 -2.59 3.17 -0.20
CA ALA A 39 -1.56 2.88 0.79
C ALA A 39 -2.10 2.04 1.96
N ARG A 40 -3.26 2.42 2.51
CA ARG A 40 -3.96 1.68 3.56
C ARG A 40 -4.27 0.24 3.12
N GLU A 41 -4.86 0.08 1.94
CA GLU A 41 -5.18 -1.26 1.41
C GLU A 41 -3.91 -2.10 1.22
N ALA A 42 -2.84 -1.50 0.70
CA ALA A 42 -1.56 -2.18 0.49
C ALA A 42 -0.92 -2.63 1.81
N VAL A 43 -0.88 -1.78 2.84
CA VAL A 43 -0.30 -2.15 4.13
C VAL A 43 -1.16 -3.15 4.89
N ASP A 44 -2.49 -3.06 4.79
CA ASP A 44 -3.42 -4.02 5.39
C ASP A 44 -3.30 -5.41 4.77
N ARG A 45 -3.20 -5.45 3.44
CA ARG A 45 -2.95 -6.67 2.69
C ARG A 45 -1.61 -7.28 3.05
N ALA A 46 -0.55 -6.46 3.04
CA ALA A 46 0.79 -6.92 3.38
C ALA A 46 0.87 -7.42 4.84
N GLY A 47 0.18 -6.78 5.78
CA GLY A 47 0.08 -7.24 7.17
C GLY A 47 -0.61 -8.60 7.29
N THR A 48 -1.68 -8.81 6.53
CA THR A 48 -2.41 -10.09 6.52
C THR A 48 -1.58 -11.22 5.90
N GLU A 49 -0.95 -10.95 4.75
CA GLU A 49 -0.09 -11.91 4.05
C GLU A 49 1.17 -12.22 4.88
N ALA A 50 1.84 -11.21 5.45
CA ALA A 50 2.99 -11.42 6.31
C ALA A 50 2.63 -12.14 7.62
N GLY A 51 1.46 -11.87 8.20
CA GLY A 51 0.98 -12.56 9.40
C GLY A 51 0.82 -14.06 9.17
N THR A 52 0.21 -14.45 8.04
CA THR A 52 0.10 -15.86 7.63
C THR A 52 1.47 -16.47 7.39
N ALA A 53 2.33 -15.79 6.63
CA ALA A 53 3.64 -16.28 6.26
C ALA A 53 4.56 -16.50 7.48
N VAL A 54 4.49 -15.63 8.50
CA VAL A 54 5.26 -15.74 9.74
C VAL A 54 4.97 -17.05 10.46
N ASP A 55 3.70 -17.45 10.54
CA ASP A 55 3.30 -18.72 11.16
C ASP A 55 3.84 -19.94 10.36
N GLU A 56 4.14 -19.75 9.08
CA GLU A 56 4.69 -20.77 8.19
C GLU A 56 6.23 -20.83 8.16
N ILE A 57 6.96 -19.80 8.62
CA ILE A 57 8.44 -19.75 8.51
C ILE A 57 9.10 -21.01 9.11
N GLY A 58 8.57 -21.55 10.21
CA GLY A 58 9.10 -22.77 10.82
C GLY A 58 8.59 -24.09 10.20
N ALA A 59 7.46 -24.07 9.51
CA ALA A 59 6.80 -25.26 8.97
C ALA A 59 7.06 -25.46 7.47
N ASP A 60 6.94 -24.39 6.69
CA ASP A 60 7.27 -24.32 5.27
C ASP A 60 7.96 -22.97 4.95
N PRO A 61 9.29 -22.88 5.16
CA PRO A 61 10.04 -21.66 4.89
C PRO A 61 9.94 -21.18 3.44
N ARG A 62 9.69 -22.08 2.48
CA ARG A 62 9.63 -21.74 1.05
C ARG A 62 8.29 -21.15 0.66
N ALA A 63 7.20 -21.61 1.29
CA ALA A 63 5.89 -20.98 1.18
C ALA A 63 5.94 -19.57 1.78
N ALA A 64 6.42 -19.44 3.03
CA ALA A 64 6.58 -18.16 3.70
C ALA A 64 7.40 -17.15 2.87
N GLN A 65 8.51 -17.60 2.25
CA GLN A 65 9.32 -16.76 1.37
C GLN A 65 8.52 -16.19 0.17
N GLN A 66 7.64 -16.99 -0.44
CA GLN A 66 6.86 -16.55 -1.60
C GLN A 66 5.82 -15.51 -1.20
N GLU A 67 5.13 -15.73 -0.08
CA GLU A 67 4.13 -14.81 0.45
C GLU A 67 4.76 -13.47 0.87
N LEU A 68 5.85 -13.51 1.64
CA LEU A 68 6.58 -12.30 2.06
C LEU A 68 7.14 -11.53 0.87
N LYS A 69 7.58 -12.23 -0.18
CA LYS A 69 8.02 -11.61 -1.42
C LYS A 69 6.89 -10.85 -2.13
N ALA A 70 5.68 -11.41 -2.14
CA ALA A 70 4.48 -10.79 -2.70
C ALA A 70 4.07 -9.56 -1.88
N ALA A 71 4.03 -9.67 -0.55
CA ALA A 71 3.75 -8.55 0.35
C ALA A 71 4.73 -7.38 0.13
N ARG A 72 6.03 -7.67 0.00
CA ARG A 72 7.06 -6.64 -0.31
C ARG A 72 6.85 -6.00 -1.69
N ASP A 73 6.42 -6.76 -2.70
CA ASP A 73 6.11 -6.20 -4.01
C ASP A 73 4.92 -5.25 -3.98
N VAL A 74 3.85 -5.62 -3.26
CA VAL A 74 2.67 -4.76 -3.04
C VAL A 74 3.08 -3.45 -2.37
N LEU A 75 3.87 -3.52 -1.30
CA LEU A 75 4.38 -2.33 -0.60
C LEU A 75 5.31 -1.49 -1.48
N THR A 76 6.12 -2.12 -2.33
CA THR A 76 6.99 -1.40 -3.28
C THR A 76 6.17 -0.61 -4.30
N VAL A 77 5.07 -1.18 -4.80
CA VAL A 77 4.17 -0.48 -5.72
C VAL A 77 3.46 0.67 -5.00
N ALA A 78 2.91 0.43 -3.81
CA ALA A 78 2.26 1.46 -3.01
C ALA A 78 3.20 2.63 -2.70
N GLN A 79 4.44 2.35 -2.28
CA GLN A 79 5.45 3.36 -1.97
C GLN A 79 5.77 4.29 -3.16
N LYS A 80 5.68 3.78 -4.39
CA LYS A 80 5.88 4.58 -5.61
C LYS A 80 4.70 5.52 -5.90
N GLY A 81 3.50 5.16 -5.43
CA GLY A 81 2.27 5.93 -5.63
C GLY A 81 2.02 7.03 -4.60
N VAL A 82 2.77 7.04 -3.49
CA VAL A 82 2.64 8.02 -2.40
C VAL A 82 3.87 8.92 -2.28
N SER A 83 3.73 10.01 -1.51
CA SER A 83 4.81 10.95 -1.22
C SER A 83 4.82 11.35 0.26
N GLY A 84 5.82 12.12 0.67
CA GLY A 84 5.94 12.63 2.04
C GLY A 84 5.99 11.53 3.11
N ASP A 85 5.33 11.78 4.24
CA ASP A 85 5.35 10.90 5.40
C ASP A 85 4.73 9.52 5.09
N VAL A 86 3.65 9.47 4.31
CA VAL A 86 3.02 8.21 3.87
C VAL A 86 4.05 7.32 3.16
N LYS A 87 4.88 7.90 2.29
CA LYS A 87 5.95 7.17 1.59
C LYS A 87 7.00 6.61 2.55
N SER A 88 7.35 7.37 3.57
CA SER A 88 8.27 6.90 4.62
C SER A 88 7.67 5.72 5.37
N LYS A 89 6.42 5.84 5.82
CA LYS A 89 5.74 4.80 6.61
C LYS A 89 5.47 3.51 5.83
N VAL A 90 5.09 3.60 4.55
CA VAL A 90 5.03 2.43 3.65
C VAL A 90 6.42 1.82 3.45
N GLY A 91 7.48 2.63 3.45
CA GLY A 91 8.87 2.17 3.42
C GLY A 91 9.27 1.39 4.66
N ASP A 92 8.86 1.84 5.84
CA ASP A 92 9.10 1.16 7.12
C ASP A 92 8.40 -0.21 7.15
N ALA A 93 7.13 -0.28 6.72
CA ALA A 93 6.41 -1.54 6.57
C ALA A 93 7.14 -2.50 5.61
N ARG A 94 7.66 -1.97 4.49
CA ARG A 94 8.41 -2.77 3.51
C ARG A 94 9.69 -3.33 4.11
N ALA A 95 10.43 -2.53 4.87
CA ALA A 95 11.67 -2.97 5.51
C ALA A 95 11.40 -4.10 6.51
N ALA A 96 10.34 -4.00 7.32
CA ALA A 96 9.94 -5.07 8.23
C ALA A 96 9.61 -6.38 7.50
N VAL A 97 8.91 -6.32 6.35
CA VAL A 97 8.67 -7.50 5.50
C VAL A 97 9.97 -8.04 4.89
N GLU A 98 10.93 -7.19 4.53
CA GLU A 98 12.25 -7.61 4.04
C GLU A 98 13.04 -8.37 5.13
N GLU A 99 12.97 -7.96 6.40
CA GLU A 99 13.57 -8.71 7.51
C GLU A 99 12.96 -10.10 7.68
N LEU A 100 11.63 -10.21 7.63
CA LEU A 100 10.92 -11.49 7.67
C LEU A 100 11.30 -12.38 6.48
N LEU A 101 11.42 -11.79 5.29
CA LEU A 101 11.79 -12.51 4.06
C LEU A 101 13.20 -13.08 4.15
N ASP A 102 14.15 -12.30 4.69
CA ASP A 102 15.51 -12.76 4.91
C ASP A 102 15.56 -13.93 5.91
N GLU A 103 14.73 -13.89 6.95
CA GLU A 103 14.63 -14.97 7.92
C GLU A 103 14.03 -16.25 7.32
N ALA A 104 12.94 -16.12 6.57
CA ALA A 104 12.35 -17.23 5.82
C ALA A 104 13.37 -17.86 4.85
N ARG A 105 14.21 -17.04 4.21
CA ARG A 105 15.27 -17.52 3.32
C ARG A 105 16.33 -18.31 4.07
N LYS A 106 16.83 -17.81 5.20
CA LYS A 106 17.81 -18.55 6.03
C LYS A 106 17.24 -19.88 6.50
N ALA A 107 15.97 -19.89 6.95
CA ALA A 107 15.29 -21.10 7.35
C ALA A 107 15.14 -22.10 6.18
N ALA A 108 14.84 -21.62 4.96
CA ALA A 108 14.81 -22.44 3.76
C ALA A 108 16.19 -23.02 3.37
N GLU A 109 17.27 -22.35 3.76
CA GLU A 109 18.67 -22.79 3.63
C GLU A 109 19.11 -23.74 4.76
N GLY A 110 18.23 -24.00 5.74
CA GLY A 110 18.44 -24.96 6.83
C GLY A 110 18.92 -24.35 8.16
N ALA A 111 18.89 -23.03 8.31
CA ALA A 111 19.15 -22.37 9.59
C ALA A 111 17.96 -22.51 10.55
N ASP A 112 18.26 -22.46 11.85
CA ASP A 112 17.21 -22.31 12.86
C ASP A 112 16.56 -20.92 12.76
N VAL A 113 15.24 -20.86 12.98
CA VAL A 113 14.47 -19.61 12.94
C VAL A 113 14.78 -18.76 14.17
N ASP A 114 15.20 -17.51 13.95
CA ASP A 114 15.33 -16.51 15.01
C ASP A 114 13.96 -15.92 15.36
N VAL A 115 13.29 -16.55 16.34
CA VAL A 115 11.97 -16.15 16.82
C VAL A 115 11.96 -14.71 17.36
N GLN A 116 13.06 -14.23 17.96
CA GLN A 116 13.11 -12.86 18.46
C GLN A 116 13.16 -11.84 17.32
N LEU A 117 13.88 -12.16 16.25
CA LEU A 117 13.88 -11.35 15.02
C LEU A 117 12.48 -11.34 14.40
N VAL A 118 11.84 -12.50 14.26
CA VAL A 118 10.49 -12.61 13.69
C VAL A 118 9.47 -11.77 14.47
N GLU A 119 9.44 -11.89 15.80
CA GLU A 119 8.53 -11.12 16.66
C GLU A 119 8.81 -9.61 16.59
N ARG A 120 10.08 -9.20 16.55
CA ARG A 120 10.46 -7.80 16.39
C ARG A 120 9.98 -7.25 15.04
N ALA A 121 10.29 -7.94 13.95
CA ALA A 121 9.94 -7.51 12.60
C ALA A 121 8.41 -7.47 12.41
N ARG A 122 7.68 -8.43 12.99
CA ARG A 122 6.21 -8.40 13.06
C ARG A 122 5.71 -7.15 13.80
N GLY A 123 6.25 -6.86 14.98
CA GLY A 123 5.87 -5.68 15.76
C GLY A 123 6.21 -4.35 15.07
N GLU A 124 7.26 -4.33 14.25
CA GLU A 124 7.61 -3.18 13.40
C GLU A 124 6.65 -3.01 12.22
N LEU A 125 6.26 -4.11 11.57
CA LEU A 125 5.24 -4.10 10.53
C LEU A 125 3.89 -3.59 11.07
N ASP A 126 3.44 -4.11 12.21
CA ASP A 126 2.17 -3.69 12.84
C ASP A 126 2.18 -2.20 13.18
N ARG A 127 3.31 -1.69 13.70
CA ARG A 127 3.49 -0.25 13.96
C ARG A 127 3.47 0.56 12.67
N ALA A 128 4.16 0.12 11.63
CA ALA A 128 4.18 0.84 10.36
C ALA A 128 2.80 0.87 9.68
N ILE A 129 2.02 -0.21 9.79
CA ILE A 129 0.62 -0.27 9.33
C ILE A 129 -0.23 0.76 10.09
N ALA A 130 -0.11 0.79 11.42
CA ALA A 130 -0.84 1.75 12.25
C ALA A 130 -0.45 3.20 11.89
N ASP A 131 0.85 3.48 11.74
CA ASP A 131 1.34 4.80 11.36
C ASP A 131 0.79 5.23 9.99
N VAL A 132 0.75 4.35 8.97
CA VAL A 132 0.12 4.65 7.67
C VAL A 132 -1.36 4.97 7.83
N ARG A 133 -2.08 4.23 8.68
CA ARG A 133 -3.50 4.48 8.93
C ARG A 133 -3.74 5.83 9.61
N ASP A 134 -2.85 6.24 10.52
CA ASP A 134 -2.97 7.50 11.26
C ASP A 134 -2.68 8.73 10.39
N VAL A 135 -1.77 8.62 9.41
CA VAL A 135 -1.41 9.75 8.54
C VAL A 135 -2.32 9.94 7.32
N CYS A 136 -3.31 9.07 7.08
CA CYS A 136 -4.08 9.01 5.82
C CYS A 136 -5.57 9.41 5.86
#